data_AF-A0A7X7ITK7-F1
#
_entry.id   AF-A0A7X7ITK7-F1
#
_cell.length_a   1.000
_cell.length_b   1.000
_cell.length_c   1.000
_cell.angle_alpha   90.00
_cell.angle_beta   90.00
_cell.angle_gamma   90.00
#
_symmetry.space_group_name_H-M   'P 1'
#
loop_
_entity.id
_entity.type
_entity.pdbx_description
1 polymer ?
#
loop_
_entity_poly.entity_id
_entity_poly.type
_entity_poly.pdbx_seq_one_letter_code
_entity_poly.pdbx_strand_id
1 'polypeptide(L)'
;MNRQPTRKVSRKSAPARRRSGQAMVEFVIAIVGVLVVAAGILLLAELHRADTDTAVEATAEAIDDSMGSAIASSFTPVDDWREGRDAMRHTKDDQPDRGSFAGVRARVARRTAPDGDWSGLARLDGSGARYDDIRQFSDGAMDSATFRFHRGASQQTVEPLPVLRRLLGLPDAMTLRNETWMPSTGGLY
;
A
#
# COMPACT_ATOMS: atom_id res chain seq x y z
N MET A 1 -46.29 -71.57 51.51
CA MET A 1 -45.07 -70.88 51.04
C MET A 1 -45.45 -69.79 50.05
N ASN A 2 -44.84 -68.62 50.26
CA ASN A 2 -45.18 -67.30 49.76
C ASN A 2 -45.13 -67.14 48.23
N ARG A 3 -46.13 -66.45 47.67
CA ARG A 3 -46.11 -65.90 46.31
C ARG A 3 -45.18 -64.68 46.27
N GLN A 4 -44.20 -64.66 45.38
CA GLN A 4 -43.52 -63.42 44.97
C GLN A 4 -44.05 -62.97 43.60
N PRO A 5 -44.52 -61.72 43.45
CA PRO A 5 -44.87 -61.18 42.14
C PRO A 5 -43.63 -60.62 41.44
N THR A 6 -43.43 -61.04 40.19
CA THR A 6 -42.40 -60.49 39.29
C THR A 6 -42.77 -59.07 38.87
N ARG A 7 -42.01 -58.10 39.36
CA ARG A 7 -42.18 -56.67 39.10
C ARG A 7 -41.74 -56.35 37.66
N LYS A 8 -42.69 -56.14 36.74
CA LYS A 8 -42.41 -55.63 35.39
C LYS A 8 -41.89 -54.19 35.50
N VAL A 9 -40.61 -54.00 35.20
CA VAL A 9 -39.99 -52.68 35.08
C VAL A 9 -40.42 -52.07 33.75
N SER A 10 -41.32 -51.08 33.81
CA SER A 10 -41.69 -50.26 32.67
C SER A 10 -40.52 -49.34 32.30
N ARG A 11 -39.86 -49.61 31.17
CA ARG A 11 -38.89 -48.70 30.55
C ARG A 11 -39.66 -47.48 30.05
N LYS A 12 -39.57 -46.35 30.77
CA LYS A 12 -39.95 -45.03 30.25
C LYS A 12 -39.10 -44.75 29.01
N SER A 13 -39.72 -44.76 27.83
CA SER A 13 -39.14 -44.20 26.62
C SER A 13 -38.96 -42.69 26.81
N ALA A 14 -37.73 -42.21 26.61
CA ALA A 14 -37.44 -40.78 26.64
C ALA A 14 -38.22 -40.06 25.52
N PRO A 15 -38.79 -38.87 25.77
CA PRO A 15 -39.50 -38.13 24.75
C PRO A 15 -38.54 -37.75 23.62
N ALA A 16 -38.88 -38.12 22.38
CA ALA A 16 -38.18 -37.67 21.20
C ALA A 16 -38.22 -36.14 21.16
N ARG A 17 -37.04 -35.49 21.36
CA ARG A 17 -36.88 -34.05 21.18
C ARG A 17 -37.35 -33.69 19.76
N ARG A 18 -38.43 -32.93 19.67
CA ARG A 18 -38.96 -32.42 18.40
C ARG A 18 -37.88 -31.55 17.77
N ARG A 19 -37.30 -32.01 16.65
CA ARG A 19 -36.33 -31.30 15.79
C ARG A 19 -37.00 -30.31 14.81
N SER A 20 -38.32 -30.09 14.92
CA SER A 20 -39.04 -29.16 14.05
C SER A 20 -38.74 -27.72 14.47
N GLY A 21 -37.77 -27.10 13.80
CA GLY A 21 -37.34 -25.72 14.07
C GLY A 21 -35.83 -25.53 13.88
N GLN A 22 -35.05 -26.58 14.14
CA GLN A 22 -33.59 -26.54 13.96
C GLN A 22 -33.20 -26.30 12.48
N ALA A 23 -33.84 -27.01 11.55
CA ALA A 23 -33.56 -26.82 10.12
C ALA A 23 -33.86 -25.39 9.63
N MET A 24 -34.91 -24.76 10.16
CA MET A 24 -35.25 -23.39 9.81
C MET A 24 -34.24 -22.40 10.39
N VAL A 25 -33.78 -22.62 11.63
CA VAL A 25 -32.72 -21.80 12.25
C VAL A 25 -31.40 -21.95 11.49
N GLU A 26 -31.00 -23.18 11.13
CA GLU A 26 -29.79 -23.44 10.34
C GLU A 26 -29.86 -22.78 8.96
N PHE A 27 -31.02 -22.83 8.30
CA PHE A 27 -31.24 -22.15 7.02
C PHE A 27 -31.12 -20.63 7.13
N VAL A 28 -31.70 -20.02 8.17
CA VAL A 28 -31.57 -18.58 8.43
C VAL A 28 -30.12 -18.19 8.70
N ILE A 29 -29.41 -18.98 9.52
CA ILE A 29 -28.00 -18.75 9.82
C ILE A 29 -27.17 -18.82 8.52
N ALA A 30 -27.44 -19.81 7.66
CA ALA A 30 -26.75 -19.95 6.39
C ALA A 30 -26.99 -18.74 5.46
N ILE A 31 -28.23 -18.26 5.35
CA ILE A 31 -28.56 -17.05 4.57
C ILE A 31 -27.83 -15.82 5.12
N VAL A 32 -27.87 -15.61 6.44
CA VAL A 32 -27.18 -14.49 7.09
C VAL A 32 -25.68 -14.58 6.80
N GLY A 33 -25.09 -15.77 6.91
CA GLY A 33 -23.68 -16.00 6.57
C GLY A 33 -23.36 -15.59 5.13
N VAL A 34 -24.17 -16.00 4.16
CA VAL A 34 -24.00 -15.63 2.73
C VAL A 34 -24.11 -14.12 2.53
N LEU A 35 -25.08 -13.46 3.18
CA LEU A 35 -25.25 -12.00 3.10
C LEU A 35 -24.05 -11.24 3.68
N VAL A 36 -23.48 -11.72 4.78
CA VAL A 36 -22.27 -11.12 5.38
C VAL A 36 -21.08 -11.24 4.44
N VAL A 37 -20.88 -12.41 3.82
CA VAL A 37 -19.82 -12.61 2.83
C VAL A 37 -20.01 -11.69 1.62
N ALA A 38 -21.22 -11.63 1.08
CA ALA A 38 -21.53 -10.76 -0.06
C ALA A 38 -21.29 -9.27 0.27
N ALA A 39 -21.72 -8.81 1.45
CA ALA A 39 -21.45 -7.46 1.91
C ALA A 39 -19.94 -7.20 2.07
N GLY A 40 -19.18 -8.15 2.60
CA GLY A 40 -17.72 -8.05 2.71
C GLY A 40 -17.03 -7.91 1.36
N ILE A 41 -17.47 -8.66 0.35
CA ILE A 41 -16.95 -8.55 -1.02
C ILE A 41 -17.25 -7.17 -1.61
N LEU A 42 -18.45 -6.63 -1.40
CA LEU A 42 -18.81 -5.28 -1.85
C LEU A 42 -17.92 -4.21 -1.20
N LEU A 43 -17.67 -4.33 0.11
CA LEU A 43 -16.78 -3.41 0.82
C LEU A 43 -15.35 -3.47 0.28
N LEU A 44 -14.82 -4.66 0.00
CA LEU A 44 -13.50 -4.82 -0.61
C LEU A 44 -13.44 -4.19 -2.00
N ALA A 45 -14.50 -4.34 -2.80
CA ALA A 45 -14.57 -3.72 -4.11
C ALA A 45 -14.61 -2.18 -4.03
N GLU A 46 -15.33 -1.62 -3.07
CA GLU A 46 -15.35 -0.16 -2.83
C GLU A 46 -13.98 0.35 -2.35
N LEU A 47 -13.34 -0.35 -1.42
CA LEU A 47 -11.99 -0.02 -0.97
C LEU A 47 -10.98 -0.04 -2.11
N HIS A 48 -11.03 -1.07 -2.96
CA HIS A 48 -10.08 -1.21 -4.07
C HIS A 48 -10.31 -0.16 -5.16
N ARG A 49 -11.56 0.22 -5.42
CA ARG A 49 -11.88 1.36 -6.30
C ARG A 49 -11.32 2.65 -5.73
N ALA A 50 -11.58 2.93 -4.45
CA ALA A 50 -11.07 4.13 -3.81
C ALA A 50 -9.54 4.21 -3.78
N ASP A 51 -8.88 3.07 -3.56
CA ASP A 51 -7.42 2.96 -3.63
C ASP A 51 -6.91 3.28 -5.05
N THR A 52 -7.53 2.68 -6.07
CA THR A 52 -7.15 2.91 -7.47
C THR A 52 -7.39 4.36 -7.89
N ASP A 53 -8.55 4.93 -7.56
CA ASP A 53 -8.92 6.31 -7.91
C ASP A 53 -7.96 7.31 -7.25
N THR A 54 -7.67 7.13 -5.96
CA THR A 54 -6.71 8.00 -5.26
C THR A 54 -5.28 7.83 -5.76
N ALA A 55 -4.86 6.61 -6.15
CA ALA A 55 -3.54 6.38 -6.74
C ALA A 55 -3.41 7.04 -8.12
N VAL A 56 -4.44 6.93 -8.96
CA VAL A 56 -4.47 7.58 -10.29
C VAL A 56 -4.44 9.09 -10.14
N GLU A 57 -5.25 9.66 -9.26
CA GLU A 57 -5.30 11.11 -9.02
C GLU A 57 -3.98 11.66 -8.47
N ALA A 58 -3.41 11.01 -7.44
CA ALA A 58 -2.11 11.39 -6.89
C ALA A 58 -0.99 11.31 -7.95
N THR A 59 -1.08 10.34 -8.86
CA THR A 59 -0.12 10.19 -9.95
C THR A 59 -0.31 11.26 -11.02
N ALA A 60 -1.56 11.59 -11.38
CA ALA A 60 -1.88 12.64 -12.33
C ALA A 60 -1.37 14.01 -11.85
N GLU A 61 -1.62 14.35 -10.59
CA GLU A 61 -1.10 15.57 -9.94
C GLU A 61 0.43 15.61 -9.97
N ALA A 62 1.10 14.52 -9.57
CA ALA A 62 2.56 14.44 -9.59
C ALA A 62 3.14 14.59 -11.01
N ILE A 63 2.48 14.04 -12.02
CA ILE A 63 2.90 14.12 -13.43
C ILE A 63 2.73 15.54 -13.95
N ASP A 64 1.57 16.17 -13.76
CA ASP A 64 1.31 17.53 -14.23
C ASP A 64 2.33 18.52 -13.64
N ASP A 65 2.56 18.41 -12.33
CA ASP A 65 3.56 19.20 -11.63
C ASP A 65 5.00 18.91 -12.12
N SER A 66 5.32 17.65 -12.45
CA SER A 66 6.65 17.27 -12.94
C SER A 66 6.99 17.82 -14.33
N MET A 67 5.97 18.07 -15.15
CA MET A 67 6.09 18.70 -16.47
C MET A 67 6.06 20.23 -16.39
N GLY A 68 5.44 20.78 -15.34
CA GLY A 68 5.31 22.21 -15.11
C GLY A 68 6.49 22.88 -14.40
N SER A 69 6.27 24.12 -13.97
CA SER A 69 7.22 24.92 -13.17
C SER A 69 6.92 24.89 -11.67
N ALA A 70 6.14 23.90 -11.22
CA ALA A 70 5.69 23.78 -9.83
C ALA A 70 6.87 23.72 -8.85
N ILE A 71 6.63 24.17 -7.61
CA ILE A 71 7.65 24.20 -6.55
C ILE A 71 7.96 22.75 -6.17
N ALA A 72 9.09 22.25 -6.68
CA ALA A 72 9.58 20.95 -6.31
C ALA A 72 9.95 20.88 -4.83
N SER A 73 9.69 19.75 -4.21
CA SER A 73 10.14 19.48 -2.86
C SER A 73 11.61 19.09 -2.87
N SER A 74 12.36 19.55 -1.86
CA SER A 74 13.74 19.12 -1.66
C SER A 74 13.76 17.63 -1.30
N PHE A 75 14.35 16.81 -2.16
CA PHE A 75 14.56 15.39 -1.90
C PHE A 75 15.72 15.19 -0.93
N THR A 76 15.53 14.32 0.07
CA THR A 76 16.64 13.80 0.87
C THR A 76 16.91 12.36 0.41
N PRO A 77 18.10 12.06 -0.12
CA PRO A 77 18.44 10.69 -0.50
C PRO A 77 18.26 9.71 0.65
N VAL A 78 17.84 8.49 0.33
CA VAL A 78 17.82 7.37 1.27
C VAL A 78 19.09 6.56 1.05
N ASP A 79 19.87 6.31 2.11
CA ASP A 79 21.09 5.49 2.02
C ASP A 79 20.77 4.01 2.19
N ASP A 80 19.91 3.70 3.16
CA ASP A 80 19.45 2.36 3.47
C ASP A 80 18.05 2.40 4.13
N TRP A 81 17.45 1.24 4.34
CA TRP A 81 16.23 1.09 5.12
C TRP A 81 16.55 0.36 6.42
N ARG A 82 16.14 0.96 7.54
CA ARG A 82 16.19 0.31 8.84
C ARG A 82 14.94 -0.54 9.00
N GLU A 83 15.16 -1.84 9.15
CA GLU A 83 14.11 -2.84 9.37
C GLU A 83 13.21 -2.43 10.55
N GLY A 84 11.90 -2.61 10.32
CA GLY A 84 10.86 -2.38 11.29
C GLY A 84 10.82 -3.45 12.39
N ARG A 85 9.66 -3.56 13.04
CA ARG A 85 9.46 -4.48 14.16
C ARG A 85 9.41 -5.94 13.71
N ASP A 86 9.03 -6.19 12.47
CA ASP A 86 8.90 -7.53 11.90
C ASP A 86 10.23 -8.13 11.40
N ALA A 87 11.32 -7.34 11.41
CA ALA A 87 12.64 -7.71 10.90
C ALA A 87 12.61 -8.21 9.44
N MET A 88 11.61 -7.78 8.66
CA MET A 88 11.53 -8.01 7.23
C MET A 88 11.95 -6.75 6.49
N ARG A 89 12.69 -6.90 5.39
CA ARG A 89 13.11 -5.76 4.57
C ARG A 89 12.01 -5.31 3.61
N HIS A 90 11.98 -4.01 3.39
CA HIS A 90 11.07 -3.29 2.50
C HIS A 90 9.60 -3.44 2.88
N THR A 91 9.32 -3.46 4.19
CA THR A 91 7.95 -3.48 4.73
C THR A 91 7.49 -2.09 5.15
N LYS A 92 6.19 -1.97 5.44
CA LYS A 92 5.53 -0.67 5.70
C LYS A 92 6.05 0.03 6.96
N ASP A 93 6.57 -0.73 7.93
CA ASP A 93 7.10 -0.23 9.19
C ASP A 93 8.61 0.06 9.15
N ASP A 94 9.26 -0.19 8.02
CA ASP A 94 10.65 0.22 7.81
C ASP A 94 10.78 1.74 7.81
N GLN A 95 11.93 2.22 8.28
CA GLN A 95 12.25 3.64 8.28
C GLN A 95 13.44 3.92 7.37
N PRO A 96 13.37 4.99 6.55
CA PRO A 96 14.50 5.35 5.70
C PRO A 96 15.64 5.88 6.56
N ASP A 97 16.81 5.31 6.42
CA ASP A 97 18.05 5.95 6.87
C ASP A 97 18.44 7.02 5.85
N ARG A 98 18.51 8.27 6.31
CA ARG A 98 18.69 9.41 5.43
C ARG A 98 20.15 9.51 5.02
N GLY A 99 20.37 9.44 3.73
CA GLY A 99 21.66 9.69 3.09
C GLY A 99 21.93 11.17 2.85
N SER A 100 22.96 11.42 2.05
CA SER A 100 23.34 12.77 1.61
C SER A 100 23.68 12.78 0.13
N PHE A 101 23.46 13.91 -0.54
CA PHE A 101 23.89 14.08 -1.92
C PHE A 101 25.40 13.91 -2.10
N ALA A 102 26.22 14.22 -1.08
CA ALA A 102 27.65 13.93 -1.10
C ALA A 102 27.94 12.42 -1.20
N GLY A 103 27.19 11.59 -0.44
CA GLY A 103 27.25 10.13 -0.53
C GLY A 103 26.82 9.62 -1.91
N VAL A 104 25.74 10.17 -2.48
CA VAL A 104 25.27 9.83 -3.83
C VAL A 104 26.34 10.17 -4.88
N ARG A 105 26.97 11.35 -4.81
CA ARG A 105 28.07 11.73 -5.72
C ARG A 105 29.23 10.73 -5.65
N ALA A 106 29.65 10.36 -4.43
CA ALA A 106 30.78 9.46 -4.23
C ALA A 106 30.51 8.03 -4.70
N ARG A 107 29.29 7.51 -4.48
CA ARG A 107 28.95 6.11 -4.78
C ARG A 107 28.38 5.90 -6.19
N VAL A 108 27.68 6.90 -6.75
CA VAL A 108 27.02 6.80 -8.05
C VAL A 108 27.82 7.58 -9.11
N ALA A 109 27.85 8.91 -9.02
CA ALA A 109 28.37 9.76 -10.09
C ALA A 109 29.85 9.54 -10.39
N ARG A 110 30.71 9.40 -9.36
CA ARG A 110 32.14 9.12 -9.55
C ARG A 110 32.44 7.71 -10.06
N ARG A 111 31.52 6.75 -9.88
CA ARG A 111 31.67 5.41 -10.46
C ARG A 111 31.30 5.38 -11.93
N THR A 112 30.48 6.33 -12.40
CA THR A 112 30.13 6.48 -13.81
C THR A 112 31.33 6.87 -14.66
N ALA A 113 32.30 7.61 -14.09
CA ALA A 113 33.56 7.99 -14.72
C ALA A 113 34.75 7.68 -13.80
N PRO A 114 35.24 6.42 -13.81
CA PRO A 114 36.45 6.03 -13.09
C PRO A 114 37.61 6.97 -13.46
N ASP A 115 38.40 7.38 -12.47
CA ASP A 115 39.52 8.31 -12.64
C ASP A 115 39.16 9.68 -13.27
N GLY A 116 37.87 10.02 -13.34
CA GLY A 116 37.37 11.24 -13.97
C GLY A 116 37.31 11.16 -15.50
N ASP A 117 37.38 9.97 -16.08
CA ASP A 117 37.25 9.78 -17.52
C ASP A 117 35.78 9.83 -17.96
N TRP A 118 35.38 10.98 -18.52
CA TRP A 118 34.05 11.22 -19.07
C TRP A 118 33.98 10.98 -20.59
N SER A 119 35.04 10.45 -21.22
CA SER A 119 35.10 10.25 -22.67
C SER A 119 33.99 9.33 -23.19
N GLY A 120 33.54 8.37 -22.37
CA GLY A 120 32.41 7.48 -22.69
C GLY A 120 31.05 8.18 -22.84
N LEU A 121 30.92 9.41 -22.33
CA LEU A 121 29.73 10.25 -22.50
C LEU A 121 29.93 11.33 -23.59
N ALA A 122 31.14 11.48 -24.14
CA ALA A 122 31.41 12.44 -25.19
C ALA A 122 30.62 12.10 -26.46
N ARG A 123 30.15 13.13 -27.16
CA ARG A 123 29.51 12.94 -28.47
C ARG A 123 30.56 12.53 -29.50
N LEU A 124 30.10 11.97 -30.62
CA LEU A 124 30.96 11.54 -31.74
C LEU A 124 31.82 12.68 -32.33
N ASP A 125 31.44 13.94 -32.10
CA ASP A 125 32.16 15.14 -32.52
C ASP A 125 33.16 15.66 -31.46
N GLY A 126 33.34 14.95 -30.34
CA GLY A 126 34.21 15.34 -29.24
C GLY A 126 33.66 16.44 -28.34
N SER A 127 32.46 16.96 -28.62
CA SER A 127 31.77 17.87 -27.71
C SER A 127 31.20 17.11 -26.50
N GLY A 128 31.00 17.83 -25.40
CA GLY A 128 30.37 17.27 -24.20
C GLY A 128 28.98 16.71 -24.50
N ALA A 129 28.52 15.77 -23.67
CA ALA A 129 27.16 15.24 -23.77
C ALA A 129 26.15 16.39 -23.77
N ARG A 130 25.09 16.28 -24.59
CA ARG A 130 23.90 17.12 -24.34
C ARG A 130 23.34 16.64 -22.99
N TYR A 131 23.17 17.55 -22.04
CA TYR A 131 22.74 17.25 -20.66
C TYR A 131 23.82 16.51 -19.84
N ASP A 132 24.97 17.17 -19.61
CA ASP A 132 26.11 16.67 -18.81
C ASP A 132 25.85 16.73 -17.29
N ASP A 133 24.62 16.45 -16.89
CA ASP A 133 24.09 16.68 -15.55
C ASP A 133 24.77 15.78 -14.53
N ILE A 134 25.15 14.56 -14.92
CA ILE A 134 25.84 13.62 -14.05
C ILE A 134 27.28 14.04 -13.75
N ARG A 135 27.96 14.66 -14.73
CA ARG A 135 29.29 15.25 -14.52
C ARG A 135 29.20 16.51 -13.67
N GLN A 136 28.26 17.42 -13.99
CA GLN A 136 28.01 18.61 -13.18
C GLN A 136 27.65 18.25 -11.74
N PHE A 137 26.86 17.19 -11.55
CA PHE A 137 26.57 16.63 -10.23
C PHE A 137 27.83 16.05 -9.58
N SER A 138 28.63 15.24 -10.29
CA SER A 138 29.90 14.68 -9.77
C SER A 138 30.85 15.78 -9.28
N ASP A 139 30.98 16.85 -10.05
CA ASP A 139 31.88 17.99 -9.78
C ASP A 139 31.32 18.92 -8.70
N GLY A 140 30.10 18.67 -8.23
CA GLY A 140 29.43 19.47 -7.20
C GLY A 140 28.88 20.81 -7.70
N ALA A 141 28.84 21.00 -9.02
CA ALA A 141 28.32 22.19 -9.68
C ALA A 141 26.78 22.22 -9.77
N MET A 142 26.11 21.06 -9.62
CA MET A 142 24.65 21.00 -9.45
C MET A 142 24.24 21.13 -7.98
N ASP A 143 23.26 22.01 -7.73
CA ASP A 143 22.58 22.11 -6.45
C ASP A 143 21.67 20.89 -6.22
N SER A 144 21.53 20.48 -4.96
CA SER A 144 20.49 19.55 -4.49
C SER A 144 19.07 19.94 -4.94
N ALA A 145 18.81 21.24 -5.11
CA ALA A 145 17.55 21.78 -5.64
C ALA A 145 17.33 21.48 -7.14
N THR A 146 18.31 20.90 -7.83
CA THR A 146 18.18 20.40 -9.20
C THR A 146 17.49 19.03 -9.24
N PHE A 147 17.66 18.20 -8.22
CA PHE A 147 16.95 16.91 -8.09
C PHE A 147 15.56 17.15 -7.51
N ARG A 148 14.71 17.70 -8.37
CA ARG A 148 13.35 18.08 -8.05
C ARG A 148 12.46 16.87 -8.10
N PHE A 149 11.69 16.66 -7.03
CA PHE A 149 10.58 15.72 -7.05
C PHE A 149 9.28 16.46 -6.80
N HIS A 150 8.25 16.05 -7.52
CA HIS A 150 6.90 16.55 -7.41
C HIS A 150 6.06 15.49 -6.71
N ARG A 151 5.31 15.94 -5.70
CA ARG A 151 4.46 15.07 -4.89
C ARG A 151 3.02 15.34 -5.27
N GLY A 152 2.32 14.31 -5.72
CA GLY A 152 0.87 14.31 -5.75
C GLY A 152 0.31 13.49 -4.59
N ALA A 153 -0.80 13.93 -4.04
CA ALA A 153 -1.43 13.28 -2.89
C ALA A 153 -2.95 13.37 -3.00
N SER A 154 -3.61 12.21 -2.92
CA SER A 154 -5.06 12.13 -2.95
C SER A 154 -5.56 11.26 -1.80
N GLN A 155 -6.78 11.56 -1.35
CA GLN A 155 -7.43 10.81 -0.30
C GLN A 155 -8.93 10.67 -0.57
N GLN A 156 -9.49 9.54 -0.14
CA GLN A 156 -10.91 9.25 -0.26
C GLN A 156 -11.40 8.52 0.98
N THR A 157 -12.65 8.78 1.34
CA THR A 157 -13.31 8.15 2.49
C THR A 157 -14.36 7.17 1.99
N VAL A 158 -14.31 5.93 2.49
CA VAL A 158 -15.28 4.88 2.24
C VAL A 158 -16.07 4.64 3.53
N GLU A 159 -17.40 4.64 3.43
CA GLU A 159 -18.29 4.39 4.56
C GLU A 159 -18.83 2.96 4.51
N PRO A 160 -18.33 2.04 5.35
CA PRO A 160 -18.80 0.66 5.34
C PRO A 160 -20.29 0.54 5.70
N LEU A 161 -20.94 -0.45 5.10
CA LEU A 161 -22.34 -0.78 5.39
C LEU A 161 -22.57 -0.96 6.91
N PRO A 162 -23.69 -0.45 7.48
CA PRO A 162 -23.96 -0.53 8.91
C PRO A 162 -23.88 -1.96 9.48
N VAL A 163 -24.25 -2.96 8.68
CA VAL A 163 -24.19 -4.37 9.08
C VAL A 163 -22.76 -4.87 9.29
N LEU A 164 -21.82 -4.45 8.43
CA LEU A 164 -20.41 -4.81 8.55
C LEU A 164 -19.75 -4.07 9.72
N ARG A 165 -20.10 -2.79 9.92
CA ARG A 165 -19.66 -2.02 11.10
C ARG A 165 -19.97 -2.72 12.40
N ARG A 166 -21.23 -3.16 12.56
CA ARG A 166 -21.69 -3.84 13.77
C ARG A 166 -21.11 -5.25 13.93
N LEU A 167 -21.01 -6.02 12.85
CA LEU A 167 -20.57 -7.42 12.92
C LEU A 167 -19.05 -7.57 13.04
N LEU A 168 -18.29 -6.74 12.34
CA LEU A 168 -16.83 -6.83 12.25
C LEU A 168 -16.11 -5.78 13.10
N GLY A 169 -16.85 -4.87 13.74
CA GLY A 169 -16.26 -3.78 14.54
C GLY A 169 -15.51 -2.75 13.69
N LEU A 170 -15.94 -2.53 12.45
CA LEU A 170 -15.32 -1.53 11.57
C LEU A 170 -15.66 -0.11 12.01
N PRO A 171 -14.75 0.86 11.76
CA PRO A 171 -15.03 2.27 12.01
C PRO A 171 -16.16 2.79 11.10
N ASP A 172 -16.72 3.95 11.47
CA ASP A 172 -17.79 4.59 10.68
C ASP A 172 -17.34 5.03 9.28
N ALA A 173 -16.05 5.33 9.15
CA ALA A 173 -15.41 5.76 7.92
C ALA A 173 -13.98 5.21 7.88
N MET A 174 -13.54 4.83 6.69
CA MET A 174 -12.16 4.44 6.40
C MET A 174 -11.59 5.41 5.37
N THR A 175 -10.50 6.10 5.73
CA THR A 175 -9.81 7.01 4.81
C THR A 175 -8.63 6.30 4.17
N LEU A 176 -8.62 6.25 2.85
CA LEU A 176 -7.50 5.82 2.03
C LEU A 176 -6.75 7.06 1.57
N ARG A 177 -5.41 6.99 1.62
CA ARG A 177 -4.52 8.08 1.22
C ARG A 177 -3.41 7.47 0.40
N ASN A 178 -3.24 8.00 -0.81
CA ASN A 178 -2.15 7.63 -1.70
C ASN A 178 -1.29 8.85 -2.00
N GLU A 179 0.02 8.60 -2.10
CA GLU A 179 1.03 9.61 -2.38
C GLU A 179 1.96 9.08 -3.46
N THR A 180 2.17 9.88 -4.49
CA THR A 180 3.06 9.57 -5.60
C THR A 180 4.13 10.64 -5.68
N TRP A 181 5.38 10.21 -5.93
CA TRP A 181 6.51 11.10 -6.14
C TRP A 181 7.05 10.89 -7.55
N MET A 182 7.15 11.97 -8.33
CA MET A 182 7.70 11.94 -9.68
C MET A 182 8.96 12.82 -9.77
N PRO A 183 10.04 12.34 -10.40
CA PRO A 183 11.18 13.21 -10.70
C PRO A 183 10.76 14.29 -11.70
N SER A 184 11.26 15.51 -11.51
CA SER A 184 11.05 16.59 -12.49
C SER A 184 11.71 16.18 -13.80
N THR A 185 10.94 16.16 -14.87
CA THR A 185 11.44 15.86 -16.21
C THR A 185 11.87 17.12 -16.95
N GLY A 186 11.63 18.31 -16.38
CA GLY A 186 11.99 19.59 -17.01
C GLY A 186 11.34 19.79 -18.38
N GLY A 187 10.20 19.13 -18.64
CA GLY A 187 9.55 19.13 -19.94
C GLY A 187 10.21 18.23 -20.99
N LEU A 188 11.00 17.22 -20.59
CA LEU A 188 11.54 16.19 -21.50
C LEU A 188 10.42 15.22 -21.94
N TYR A 189 9.57 15.69 -22.86
CA TYR A 189 8.75 14.86 -23.77
C TYR A 189 8.66 15.52 -25.14
#